data_AF-A0A9D4FPX9-F1
#
_entry.id   AF-A0A9D4FPX9-F1
#
_cell.length_a   1.000
_cell.length_b   1.000
_cell.length_c   1.000
_cell.angle_alpha   90.00
_cell.angle_beta   90.00
_cell.angle_gamma   90.00
#
_symmetry.space_group_name_H-M   'P 1'
#
loop_
_entity.id
_entity.type
_entity.pdbx_description
1 polymer ?
#
loop_
_entity_poly.entity_id
_entity_poly.type
_entity_poly.pdbx_seq_one_letter_code
_entity_poly.pdbx_strand_id
1 'polypeptide(L)' 'MSTCKTVVLAVIFALYTGISRGQCPAKCNCNGTVVICRGEQLSTIPLPLPDATSLDLSNNMLASLPEDAFKGWQMITKL' A
#
# COMPACT_ATOMS: atom_id res chain seq x y z
N MET A 1 -23.74 28.97 16.48
CA MET A 1 -23.15 28.56 15.20
C MET A 1 -21.82 27.83 15.45
N SER A 2 -21.82 26.62 16.04
CA SER A 2 -20.55 25.93 16.39
C SER A 2 -20.51 24.44 16.03
N THR A 3 -21.65 23.83 15.70
CA THR A 3 -21.75 22.41 15.36
C THR A 3 -21.23 22.10 13.96
N CYS A 4 -21.33 23.03 13.00
CA CYS A 4 -20.89 22.80 11.61
C CYS A 4 -19.35 22.66 11.48
N LYS A 5 -18.57 23.51 12.18
CA LYS A 5 -17.09 23.43 12.15
C LYS A 5 -16.58 22.09 12.70
N THR A 6 -17.18 21.60 13.79
CA THR A 6 -16.80 20.32 14.40
C THR A 6 -17.16 19.12 13.52
N VAL A 7 -18.32 19.16 12.85
CA VAL A 7 -18.75 18.13 11.89
C VAL A 7 -17.83 18.09 10.68
N VAL A 8 -17.44 19.24 10.13
CA VAL A 8 -16.52 19.31 8.99
C VAL A 8 -15.16 18.69 9.35
N LEU A 9 -14.59 19.04 10.50
CA LEU A 9 -13.32 18.45 10.95
C LEU A 9 -13.41 16.95 11.21
N ALA A 10 -14.53 16.47 11.75
CA ALA A 10 -14.76 15.04 11.98
C ALA A 10 -14.92 14.25 10.66
N VAL A 11 -15.60 14.81 9.66
CA VAL A 11 -15.71 14.23 8.32
C VAL A 11 -14.34 14.18 7.65
N ILE A 12 -13.59 15.28 7.70
CA ILE A 12 -12.22 15.37 7.19
C ILE A 12 -11.33 14.30 7.86
N PHE A 13 -11.40 14.18 9.20
CA PHE A 13 -10.64 13.18 9.96
C PHE A 13 -11.05 11.75 9.59
N ALA A 14 -12.36 11.47 9.46
CA ALA A 14 -12.87 10.17 9.03
C ALA A 14 -12.50 9.81 7.58
N LEU A 15 -12.39 10.82 6.70
CA LEU A 15 -11.88 10.67 5.33
C LEU A 15 -10.36 10.44 5.31
N TYR A 16 -9.61 10.99 6.26
CA TYR A 16 -8.17 10.75 6.41
C TYR A 16 -7.85 9.41 7.08
N THR A 17 -8.72 8.89 7.96
CA THR A 17 -8.54 7.58 8.63
C THR A 17 -9.02 6.41 7.77
N GLY A 18 -8.80 6.48 6.45
CA GLY A 18 -9.12 5.40 5.51
C GLY A 18 -8.74 4.03 6.09
N ILE A 19 -9.72 3.14 6.10
CA ILE A 19 -9.74 1.82 6.75
C ILE A 19 -8.37 1.11 6.61
N SER A 20 -7.65 0.95 7.71
CA SER A 20 -6.34 0.29 7.75
C SER A 20 -6.47 -1.23 7.60
N ARG A 21 -6.56 -1.70 6.35
CA ARG A 21 -6.31 -3.09 5.95
C ARG A 21 -4.85 -3.24 5.56
N GLY A 22 -3.98 -3.46 6.56
CA GLY A 22 -2.53 -3.41 6.37
C GLY A 22 -2.06 -1.98 6.06
N GLN A 23 -0.94 -1.56 6.64
CA GLN A 23 -0.41 -0.23 6.32
C GLN A 23 0.20 -0.29 4.93
N CYS A 24 -0.32 0.52 3.98
CA CYS A 24 0.30 0.65 2.67
C CYS A 24 1.78 1.07 2.84
N PRO A 25 2.73 0.45 2.14
CA PRO A 25 4.14 0.80 2.26
C PRO A 25 4.34 2.28 1.91
N ALA A 26 5.18 2.99 2.67
CA ALA A 26 5.36 4.45 2.53
C ALA A 26 5.80 4.90 1.12
N LYS A 27 6.46 4.00 0.39
CA LYS A 27 6.95 4.18 -0.99
C LYS A 27 5.95 3.72 -2.05
N CYS A 28 4.73 3.33 -1.69
CA CYS A 28 3.79 2.73 -2.61
C CYS A 28 2.43 3.43 -2.51
N ASN A 29 1.64 3.31 -3.57
CA ASN A 29 0.25 3.71 -3.59
C ASN A 29 -0.64 2.46 -3.63
N CYS A 30 -1.58 2.37 -2.70
CA CYS A 30 -2.47 1.22 -2.59
C CYS A 30 -3.89 1.63 -2.95
N ASN A 31 -4.54 0.86 -3.81
CA ASN A 31 -5.95 1.01 -4.16
C ASN A 31 -6.66 -0.35 -4.04
N GLY A 32 -7.43 -0.52 -2.97
CA GLY A 32 -8.02 -1.81 -2.63
C GLY A 32 -6.93 -2.87 -2.38
N THR A 33 -6.86 -3.89 -3.22
CA THR A 33 -5.88 -4.99 -3.15
C THR A 33 -4.70 -4.80 -4.13
N VAL A 34 -4.65 -3.66 -4.83
CA VAL A 34 -3.58 -3.34 -5.79
C VAL A 34 -2.55 -2.45 -5.12
N VAL A 35 -1.29 -2.86 -5.19
CA VAL A 35 -0.13 -2.15 -4.63
C VAL A 35 0.75 -1.70 -5.78
N ILE A 36 0.96 -0.39 -5.92
CA ILE A 36 1.73 0.21 -7.01
C ILE A 36 2.97 0.88 -6.41
N CYS A 37 4.16 0.36 -6.71
CA CYS A 37 5.44 0.83 -6.19
C CYS A 37 6.41 1.21 -7.33
N ARG A 38 5.89 1.65 -8.47
CA ARG A 38 6.67 1.87 -9.70
C ARG A 38 7.62 3.06 -9.57
N GLY A 39 8.91 2.88 -9.89
CA GLY A 39 9.86 4.01 -9.98
C GLY A 39 10.36 4.54 -8.63
N GLU A 40 10.12 3.79 -7.55
CA GLU A 40 10.30 4.25 -6.16
C GLU A 40 11.71 4.01 -5.63
N GLN A 41 12.60 3.58 -6.52
CA GLN A 41 14.01 3.27 -6.23
C GLN A 41 14.12 2.18 -5.15
N LEU A 42 13.21 1.20 -5.19
CA LEU A 42 13.27 0.06 -4.29
C LEU A 42 14.45 -0.84 -4.67
N SER A 43 15.27 -1.20 -3.69
CA SER A 43 16.33 -2.21 -3.79
C SER A 43 15.93 -3.54 -3.13
N THR A 44 14.80 -3.56 -2.42
CA THR A 44 14.23 -4.73 -1.72
C THR A 44 12.72 -4.79 -1.93
N ILE A 45 12.15 -5.99 -1.79
CA ILE A 45 10.69 -6.18 -1.78
C ILE A 45 10.09 -5.48 -0.55
N PRO A 46 8.97 -4.75 -0.66
CA PRO A 46 8.29 -4.13 0.47
C PRO A 46 7.68 -5.17 1.42
N LEU A 47 7.30 -4.72 2.63
CA LEU A 47 6.69 -5.58 3.64
C LEU A 47 5.41 -6.24 3.09
N PRO A 48 5.17 -7.55 3.35
CA PRO A 48 4.02 -8.26 2.82
C PRO A 48 2.68 -7.63 3.25
N LEU A 49 1.78 -7.53 2.28
CA LEU A 49 0.38 -7.18 2.50
C LEU A 49 -0.47 -8.44 2.28
N PRO A 50 -1.11 -8.99 3.31
CA PRO A 50 -1.82 -10.26 3.21
C PRO A 50 -3.01 -10.19 2.24
N ASP A 51 -3.64 -9.03 2.12
CA ASP A 51 -4.83 -8.81 1.27
C ASP A 51 -4.48 -8.35 -0.16
N ALA A 52 -3.18 -8.16 -0.48
CA ALA A 52 -2.78 -7.66 -1.79
C ALA A 52 -2.82 -8.78 -2.85
N THR A 53 -3.46 -8.49 -3.98
CA THR A 53 -3.59 -9.41 -5.11
C THR A 53 -2.73 -9.03 -6.30
N SER A 54 -2.35 -7.76 -6.41
CA SER A 54 -1.50 -7.23 -7.48
C SER A 54 -0.41 -6.34 -6.89
N LEU A 55 0.83 -6.53 -7.33
CA LEU A 55 1.98 -5.77 -6.87
C LEU A 55 2.83 -5.31 -8.06
N ASP A 56 2.83 -4.02 -8.38
CA ASP A 56 3.66 -3.47 -9.45
C ASP A 56 4.99 -2.92 -8.88
N LEU A 57 6.09 -3.61 -9.19
CA LEU A 57 7.46 -3.22 -8.81
C LEU A 57 8.28 -2.69 -9.99
N SER A 58 7.64 -2.32 -11.10
CA SER A 58 8.33 -1.88 -12.32
C SER A 58 9.24 -0.66 -12.10
N ASN A 59 10.30 -0.55 -12.89
CA ASN A 59 11.24 0.60 -12.84
C ASN A 59 11.90 0.83 -11.47
N ASN A 60 12.09 -0.22 -10.68
CA ASN A 60 12.88 -0.18 -9.45
C ASN A 60 14.32 -0.66 -9.67
N MET A 61 15.12 -0.68 -8.61
CA MET A 61 16.53 -1.09 -8.61
C MET A 61 16.71 -2.50 -8.02
N LEU A 62 15.71 -3.35 -8.21
CA LEU A 62 15.76 -4.76 -7.78
C LEU A 62 16.74 -5.50 -8.68
N ALA A 63 17.85 -5.96 -8.11
CA ALA A 63 18.89 -6.68 -8.86
C ALA A 63 18.51 -8.15 -9.13
N SER A 64 17.80 -8.77 -8.19
CA SER A 64 17.28 -10.13 -8.29
C SER A 64 16.08 -10.30 -7.36
N LEU A 65 15.28 -11.33 -7.64
CA LEU A 65 14.20 -11.76 -6.75
C LEU A 65 14.71 -12.97 -5.97
N PRO A 66 14.90 -12.90 -4.64
CA PRO A 66 15.23 -14.07 -3.85
C PRO A 66 14.07 -15.08 -3.87
N GLU A 67 14.37 -16.35 -3.60
CA GLU A 67 13.38 -17.44 -3.65
C GLU A 67 12.21 -17.21 -2.67
N ASP A 68 12.46 -16.47 -1.59
CA ASP A 68 11.49 -16.10 -0.57
C ASP A 68 10.94 -14.66 -0.69
N ALA A 69 11.17 -13.99 -1.84
CA ALA A 69 10.74 -12.62 -2.11
C ALA A 69 9.28 -12.33 -1.74
N PHE A 70 8.40 -13.31 -1.98
CA PHE A 70 6.96 -13.18 -1.75
C PHE A 70 6.47 -13.99 -0.55
N LYS A 71 7.36 -14.46 0.30
CA LYS A 71 6.99 -15.16 1.53
C LYS A 71 6.16 -14.23 2.42
N GLY A 72 4.95 -14.66 2.77
CA GLY A 72 3.99 -13.86 3.55
C GLY A 72 2.99 -13.07 2.71
N TRP A 73 3.17 -12.99 1.39
CA TRP A 73 2.13 -12.51 0.47
C TRP A 73 1.17 -13.68 0.17
N GLN A 74 -0.04 -13.62 0.73
CA GLN A 74 -0.99 -14.75 0.70
C GLN A 74 -1.82 -14.79 -0.59
N MET A 75 -2.02 -13.65 -1.24
CA MET A 75 -3.02 -13.47 -2.29
C MET A 75 -2.48 -12.93 -3.62
N ILE A 76 -1.16 -12.75 -3.75
CA ILE A 76 -0.56 -12.21 -4.99
C ILE A 76 -0.82 -13.16 -6.16
N THR A 77 -1.48 -12.63 -7.18
CA THR A 77 -1.78 -13.33 -8.44
C THR A 77 -1.19 -12.60 -9.65
N LYS A 78 -0.76 -11.34 -9.45
CA LYS A 78 -0.18 -10.50 -10.49
C LYS A 78 1.00 -9.69 -9.96
N LEU A 79 2.08 -9.68 -10.74
CA LEU A 79 3.30 -8.90 -10.53
C LEU A 79 3.52 -7.95 -11.72
#